data_AF-A0A9X2DUC4-F1
#
_entry.id   AF-A0A9X2DUC4-F1
#
_cell.length_a   1.000
_cell.length_b   1.000
_cell.length_c   1.000
_cell.angle_alpha   90.00
_cell.angle_beta   90.00
_cell.angle_gamma   90.00
#
_symmetry.space_group_name_H-M   'P 1'
#
loop_
_entity.id
_entity.type
_entity.pdbx_description
1 polymer ?
#
loop_
_entity_poly.entity_id
_entity_poly.type
_entity_poly.pdbx_seq_one_letter_code
_entity_poly.pdbx_strand_id
1 'polypeptide(L)'
;MKNRTAFRRGARWWAGMGLLVAAVLYFLGAPLVDGADGALLGGGLTVSQGAVMRSLAILDVIAGLWVLLRPRTYPALTAAAAGLIALWLSPRLSAPAPLNVGAFAIDIRFVVHPIEVVVLVSAVSIVVSSVAQGFRSRAQAGQRG
;
A
#
# COMPACT_ATOMS: atom_id res chain seq x y z
N MET A 1 27.94 3.25 1.69
CA MET A 1 26.54 3.27 2.18
C MET A 1 26.52 2.81 3.64
N LYS A 2 26.52 3.74 4.61
CA LYS A 2 26.99 3.48 5.98
C LYS A 2 26.05 2.66 6.88
N ASN A 3 24.81 2.33 6.49
CA ASN A 3 23.97 1.39 7.25
C ASN A 3 22.80 0.77 6.44
N ARG A 4 23.09 -0.21 5.57
CA ARG A 4 22.07 -0.89 4.72
C ARG A 4 20.96 -1.58 5.52
N THR A 5 21.30 -2.08 6.72
CA THR A 5 20.37 -2.75 7.62
C THR A 5 19.35 -1.79 8.22
N ALA A 6 19.79 -0.57 8.56
CA ALA A 6 18.90 0.50 8.99
C ALA A 6 17.95 0.95 7.87
N PHE A 7 18.46 1.08 6.64
CA PHE A 7 17.64 1.44 5.48
C PHE A 7 16.53 0.41 5.22
N ARG A 8 16.84 -0.90 5.24
CA ARG A 8 15.81 -1.95 5.09
C ARG A 8 14.76 -1.93 6.20
N ARG A 9 15.17 -1.68 7.45
CA ARG A 9 14.23 -1.55 8.57
C ARG A 9 13.35 -0.32 8.42
N GLY A 10 13.91 0.81 8.01
CA GLY A 10 13.17 2.05 7.74
C GLY A 10 12.16 1.85 6.62
N ALA A 11 12.58 1.33 5.47
CA ALA A 11 11.70 1.04 4.33
C ALA A 11 10.55 0.09 4.71
N ARG A 12 10.83 -0.91 5.57
CA ARG A 12 9.80 -1.82 6.07
C ARG A 12 8.78 -1.08 6.95
N TRP A 13 9.25 -0.27 7.88
CA TRP A 13 8.38 0.51 8.76
C TRP A 13 7.50 1.46 7.95
N TRP A 14 8.07 2.15 6.96
CA TRP A 14 7.32 3.02 6.06
C TRP A 14 6.29 2.27 5.22
N ALA A 15 6.64 1.12 4.64
CA ALA A 15 5.69 0.32 3.87
C ALA A 15 4.54 -0.20 4.74
N GLY A 16 4.84 -0.72 5.93
CA GLY A 16 3.85 -1.25 6.84
C GLY A 16 2.94 -0.18 7.44
N MET A 17 3.53 0.86 8.03
CA MET A 17 2.76 1.96 8.63
C MET A 17 2.00 2.78 7.59
N GLY A 18 2.58 2.98 6.40
CA GLY A 18 1.91 3.67 5.31
C GLY A 18 0.60 2.97 4.93
N LEU A 19 0.61 1.65 4.79
CA LEU A 19 -0.60 0.87 4.55
C LEU A 19 -1.61 0.98 5.69
N LEU A 20 -1.17 0.92 6.94
CA LEU A 20 -2.09 1.07 8.07
C LEU A 20 -2.74 2.46 8.13
N VAL A 21 -1.98 3.51 7.82
CA VAL A 21 -2.52 4.88 7.73
C VAL A 21 -3.50 5.01 6.56
N ALA A 22 -3.15 4.49 5.38
CA ALA A 22 -4.04 4.44 4.23
C ALA A 22 -5.34 3.70 4.55
N ALA A 23 -5.25 2.57 5.25
CA ALA A 23 -6.41 1.79 5.67
C ALA A 23 -7.35 2.57 6.59
N VAL A 24 -6.81 3.27 7.59
CA VAL A 24 -7.62 4.10 8.50
C VAL A 24 -8.31 5.20 7.71
N LEU A 25 -7.58 5.87 6.83
CA LEU A 25 -8.13 6.92 5.98
C LEU A 25 -9.23 6.39 5.06
N TYR A 26 -9.03 5.25 4.40
CA TYR A 26 -10.05 4.59 3.59
C TYR A 26 -11.28 4.20 4.40
N PHE A 27 -11.08 3.67 5.61
CA PHE A 27 -12.17 3.26 6.49
C PHE A 27 -13.01 4.46 6.95
N LEU A 28 -12.38 5.58 7.29
CA LEU A 28 -13.06 6.81 7.69
C LEU A 28 -13.76 7.50 6.51
N GLY A 29 -13.18 7.42 5.31
CA GLY A 29 -13.73 8.02 4.10
C GLY A 29 -14.87 7.23 3.47
N ALA A 30 -14.88 5.90 3.61
CA ALA A 30 -15.84 5.03 2.94
C ALA A 30 -17.31 5.38 3.17
N PRO A 31 -17.78 5.68 4.41
CA PRO A 31 -19.18 6.03 4.66
C PRO A 31 -19.62 7.29 3.91
N LEU A 32 -18.70 8.21 3.61
CA LEU A 32 -19.01 9.47 2.94
C LEU A 32 -19.35 9.31 1.45
N VAL A 33 -19.01 8.15 0.87
CA VAL A 33 -19.16 7.85 -0.56
C VAL A 33 -19.90 6.53 -0.79
N ASP A 34 -20.71 6.09 0.17
CA ASP A 34 -21.53 4.87 0.04
C ASP A 34 -22.60 4.98 -1.04
N GLY A 35 -23.13 6.19 -1.26
CA GLY A 35 -24.10 6.47 -2.31
C GLY A 35 -23.47 6.80 -3.67
N ALA A 36 -22.13 6.84 -3.77
CA ALA A 36 -21.45 7.14 -5.01
C ALA A 36 -21.17 5.87 -5.80
N ASP A 37 -21.37 5.94 -7.12
CA ASP A 37 -20.94 4.89 -8.03
C ASP A 37 -19.42 4.74 -7.96
N GLY A 38 -18.96 3.53 -7.66
CA GLY A 38 -17.55 3.18 -7.59
C GLY A 38 -17.10 2.48 -8.86
N ALA A 39 -16.88 1.17 -8.76
CA ALA A 39 -16.37 0.35 -9.86
C ALA A 39 -17.51 -0.40 -10.58
N LEU A 40 -17.57 -0.28 -11.91
CA LEU A 40 -18.32 -1.21 -12.76
C LEU A 40 -17.56 -2.54 -12.79
N LEU A 41 -18.10 -3.54 -12.10
CA LEU A 41 -17.71 -4.92 -12.30
C LEU A 41 -18.44 -5.42 -13.56
N GLY A 42 -17.71 -6.12 -14.43
CA GLY A 42 -18.28 -6.65 -15.68
C GLY A 42 -19.59 -7.41 -15.45
N GLY A 43 -20.52 -7.31 -16.40
CA GLY A 43 -21.86 -7.90 -16.27
C GLY A 43 -22.92 -6.96 -15.67
N GLY A 44 -22.64 -5.65 -15.58
CA GLY A 44 -23.62 -4.64 -15.15
C GLY A 44 -23.73 -4.46 -13.63
N LEU A 45 -22.85 -5.09 -12.85
CA LEU A 45 -22.79 -4.92 -11.40
C LEU A 45 -21.98 -3.68 -11.04
N THR A 46 -22.60 -2.69 -10.40
CA THR A 46 -21.90 -1.55 -9.84
C THR A 46 -21.61 -1.80 -8.36
N VAL A 47 -20.36 -1.59 -7.96
CA VAL A 47 -19.96 -1.57 -6.55
C VAL A 47 -19.81 -0.13 -6.13
N SER A 48 -20.42 0.24 -4.99
CA SER A 48 -20.29 1.60 -4.48
C SER A 48 -18.85 1.96 -4.16
N GLN A 49 -18.52 3.24 -4.31
CA GLN A 49 -17.17 3.73 -4.01
C GLN A 49 -16.79 3.43 -2.56
N GLY A 50 -17.73 3.56 -1.63
CA GLY A 50 -17.52 3.21 -0.22
C GLY A 50 -17.19 1.72 0.00
N ALA A 51 -17.83 0.80 -0.74
CA ALA A 51 -17.50 -0.62 -0.67
C ALA A 51 -16.09 -0.91 -1.21
N VAL A 52 -15.67 -0.22 -2.28
CA VAL A 52 -14.29 -0.30 -2.80
C VAL A 52 -13.29 0.19 -1.74
N MET A 53 -13.54 1.35 -1.13
CA MET A 53 -12.67 1.91 -0.09
C MET A 53 -12.55 0.98 1.13
N ARG A 54 -13.63 0.36 1.60
CA ARG A 54 -13.56 -0.64 2.69
C ARG A 54 -12.72 -1.86 2.30
N SER A 55 -12.87 -2.34 1.07
CA SER A 55 -12.12 -3.48 0.59
C SER A 55 -10.62 -3.18 0.53
N LEU A 56 -10.24 -1.99 0.06
CA LEU A 56 -8.86 -1.50 0.10
C LEU A 56 -8.37 -1.37 1.55
N ALA A 57 -9.16 -0.83 2.46
CA ALA A 57 -8.79 -0.72 3.87
C ALA A 57 -8.46 -2.09 4.49
N ILE A 58 -9.28 -3.12 4.22
CA ILE A 58 -9.02 -4.48 4.71
C ILE A 58 -7.73 -5.04 4.11
N LEU A 59 -7.54 -4.88 2.81
CA LEU A 59 -6.32 -5.32 2.10
C LEU A 59 -5.08 -4.68 2.71
N ASP A 60 -5.12 -3.38 2.95
CA ASP A 60 -4.04 -2.58 3.50
C ASP A 60 -3.73 -2.95 4.95
N VAL A 61 -4.74 -3.24 5.78
CA VAL A 61 -4.53 -3.76 7.14
C VAL A 61 -3.78 -5.09 7.09
N ILE A 62 -4.26 -6.04 6.27
CA ILE A 62 -3.66 -7.36 6.17
C ILE A 62 -2.21 -7.25 5.66
N ALA A 63 -1.99 -6.51 4.58
CA ALA A 63 -0.67 -6.33 4.00
C ALA A 63 0.28 -5.57 4.94
N GLY A 64 -0.19 -4.49 5.57
CA GLY A 64 0.57 -3.66 6.50
C GLY A 64 1.01 -4.45 7.73
N LEU A 65 0.07 -5.15 8.38
CA LEU A 65 0.39 -6.03 9.51
C LEU A 65 1.37 -7.14 9.10
N TRP A 66 1.17 -7.74 7.93
CA TRP A 66 2.04 -8.83 7.49
C TRP A 66 3.48 -8.39 7.28
N VAL A 67 3.69 -7.20 6.69
CA VAL A 67 5.02 -6.59 6.51
C VAL A 67 5.69 -6.28 7.85
N LEU A 68 4.92 -5.77 8.82
CA LEU A 68 5.45 -5.39 10.14
C LEU A 68 5.83 -6.63 10.97
N LEU A 69 4.93 -7.64 11.00
CA LEU A 69 5.09 -8.85 11.80
C LEU A 69 6.14 -9.81 11.21
N ARG A 70 6.18 -9.97 9.87
CA ARG A 70 7.06 -10.94 9.22
C ARG A 70 7.90 -10.27 8.12
N PRO A 71 9.16 -9.88 8.40
CA PRO A 71 10.01 -9.18 7.44
C PRO A 71 10.62 -10.12 6.40
N ARG A 72 9.80 -10.72 5.53
CA ARG A 72 10.24 -11.53 4.40
C ARG A 72 9.92 -10.84 3.07
N THR A 73 10.47 -11.38 1.98
CA THR A 73 10.24 -10.87 0.62
C THR A 73 8.78 -10.98 0.20
N TYR A 74 8.08 -12.05 0.60
CA TYR A 74 6.67 -12.26 0.23
C TYR A 74 5.73 -11.17 0.80
N PRO A 75 5.80 -10.80 2.09
CA PRO A 75 5.02 -9.67 2.62
C PRO A 75 5.31 -8.34 1.92
N ALA A 76 6.57 -8.07 1.57
CA ALA A 76 6.90 -6.88 0.79
C ALA A 76 6.26 -6.91 -0.60
N LEU A 77 6.19 -8.06 -1.27
CA LEU A 77 5.46 -8.20 -2.53
C LEU A 77 3.95 -7.97 -2.34
N THR A 78 3.36 -8.47 -1.25
CA THR A 78 1.96 -8.23 -0.93
C THR A 78 1.66 -6.75 -0.72
N ALA A 79 2.52 -6.03 0.00
CA ALA A 79 2.40 -4.58 0.16
C ALA A 79 2.55 -3.81 -1.16
N ALA A 80 3.48 -4.22 -2.03
CA ALA A 80 3.59 -3.64 -3.36
C ALA A 80 2.33 -3.89 -4.19
N ALA A 81 1.77 -5.10 -4.14
CA ALA A 81 0.54 -5.44 -4.85
C ALA A 81 -0.66 -4.62 -4.33
N ALA A 82 -0.81 -4.48 -3.00
CA ALA A 82 -1.86 -3.66 -2.40
C ALA A 82 -1.76 -2.20 -2.85
N GLY A 83 -0.58 -1.59 -2.72
CA GLY A 83 -0.37 -0.22 -3.18
C GLY A 83 -0.59 -0.04 -4.69
N LEU A 84 -0.20 -1.03 -5.51
CA LEU A 84 -0.45 -0.99 -6.96
C LEU A 84 -1.94 -1.06 -7.31
N ILE A 85 -2.69 -1.95 -6.64
CA ILE A 85 -4.13 -2.09 -6.82
C ILE A 85 -4.83 -0.78 -6.44
N ALA A 86 -4.45 -0.19 -5.32
CA ALA A 86 -5.04 1.04 -4.82
C ALA A 86 -4.73 2.24 -5.74
N LEU A 87 -3.47 2.38 -6.22
CA LEU A 87 -3.11 3.39 -7.21
C LEU A 87 -3.85 3.21 -8.54
N TRP A 88 -4.09 1.97 -8.96
CA TRP A 88 -4.87 1.68 -10.16
C TRP A 88 -6.35 2.05 -9.95
N LEU A 89 -6.92 1.80 -8.78
CA LEU A 89 -8.30 2.17 -8.45
C LEU A 89 -8.48 3.68 -8.22
N SER A 90 -7.47 4.38 -7.74
CA SER A 90 -7.52 5.81 -7.39
C SER A 90 -8.15 6.71 -8.48
N PRO A 91 -7.76 6.67 -9.77
CA PRO A 91 -8.39 7.50 -10.80
C PRO A 91 -9.83 7.10 -11.13
N ARG A 92 -10.30 5.94 -10.65
CA ARG A 92 -11.68 5.44 -10.84
C ARG A 92 -12.62 5.85 -9.71
N LEU A 93 -12.10 6.35 -8.59
CA LEU A 93 -12.88 6.89 -7.48
C LEU A 93 -13.24 8.35 -7.81
N SER A 94 -14.43 8.59 -8.35
CA SER A 94 -14.83 9.90 -8.87
C SER A 94 -15.35 10.85 -7.78
N ALA A 95 -16.04 10.33 -6.77
CA ALA A 95 -16.64 11.14 -5.72
C ALA A 95 -15.60 11.58 -4.67
N PRO A 96 -15.62 12.86 -4.25
CA PRO A 96 -14.78 13.34 -3.16
C PRO A 96 -15.14 12.68 -1.84
N ALA A 97 -14.13 12.33 -1.04
CA ALA A 97 -14.29 11.78 0.30
C ALA A 97 -13.69 12.76 1.33
N PRO A 98 -14.38 13.87 1.66
CA PRO A 98 -13.85 14.91 2.53
C PRO A 98 -13.84 14.48 4.01
N LEU A 99 -12.65 14.34 4.59
CA LEU A 99 -12.49 14.19 6.02
C LEU A 99 -12.42 15.58 6.69
N ASN A 100 -13.29 15.83 7.66
CA ASN A 100 -13.24 17.06 8.43
C ASN A 100 -12.14 16.97 9.51
N VAL A 101 -11.15 17.86 9.42
CA VAL A 101 -10.06 18.02 10.37
C VAL A 101 -10.14 19.42 10.96
N GLY A 102 -10.88 19.55 12.06
CA GLY A 102 -11.17 20.84 12.68
C GLY A 102 -11.99 21.73 11.74
N ALA A 103 -11.41 22.85 11.32
CA ALA A 103 -12.06 23.81 10.41
C ALA A 103 -11.84 23.51 8.91
N PHE A 104 -11.05 22.49 8.56
CA PHE A 104 -10.70 22.17 7.17
C PHE A 104 -11.32 20.85 6.74
N ALA A 105 -11.81 20.79 5.49
CA ALA A 105 -12.19 19.54 4.83
C ALA A 105 -11.07 19.10 3.89
N ILE A 106 -10.44 17.97 4.18
CA ILE A 106 -9.37 17.40 3.37
C ILE A 106 -9.91 16.17 2.65
N ASP A 107 -9.91 16.18 1.32
CA ASP A 107 -10.26 14.99 0.55
C ASP A 107 -9.16 13.92 0.71
N ILE A 108 -9.57 12.79 1.27
CA ILE A 108 -8.70 11.68 1.64
C ILE A 108 -7.90 11.16 0.44
N ARG A 109 -8.46 11.25 -0.77
CA ARG A 109 -7.79 10.79 -2.00
C ARG A 109 -6.45 11.50 -2.23
N PHE A 110 -6.33 12.79 -1.91
CA PHE A 110 -5.08 13.54 -2.05
C PHE A 110 -4.02 13.16 -1.01
N VAL A 111 -4.44 12.61 0.12
CA VAL A 111 -3.54 12.18 1.20
C VAL A 111 -3.10 10.73 0.97
N VAL A 112 -4.02 9.85 0.58
CA VAL A 112 -3.76 8.43 0.40
C VAL A 112 -2.88 8.16 -0.82
N HIS A 113 -3.12 8.86 -1.94
CA HIS A 113 -2.35 8.64 -3.17
C HIS A 113 -0.82 8.77 -2.99
N PRO A 114 -0.26 9.84 -2.38
CA PRO A 114 1.18 9.92 -2.14
C PRO A 114 1.67 8.88 -1.11
N ILE A 115 0.85 8.49 -0.13
CA ILE A 115 1.20 7.42 0.82
C ILE A 115 1.39 6.10 0.08
N GLU A 116 0.48 5.75 -0.83
CA GLU A 116 0.56 4.51 -1.62
C GLU A 116 1.77 4.47 -2.54
N VAL A 117 2.13 5.61 -3.15
CA VAL A 117 3.37 5.72 -3.93
C VAL A 117 4.59 5.43 -3.05
N VAL A 118 4.65 6.00 -1.84
CA VAL A 118 5.75 5.77 -0.89
C VAL A 118 5.81 4.30 -0.46
N VAL A 119 4.65 3.69 -0.19
CA VAL A 119 4.54 2.27 0.17
C VAL A 119 5.06 1.40 -0.98
N LEU A 120 4.63 1.66 -2.21
CA LEU A 120 5.03 0.90 -3.40
C LEU A 120 6.55 0.99 -3.61
N VAL A 121 7.12 2.19 -3.58
CA VAL A 121 8.57 2.41 -3.73
C VAL A 121 9.36 1.70 -2.62
N SER A 122 8.88 1.79 -1.38
CA SER A 122 9.51 1.13 -0.23
C SER A 122 9.48 -0.39 -0.36
N ALA A 123 8.33 -0.94 -0.74
CA ALA A 123 8.13 -2.37 -0.94
C ALA A 123 9.00 -2.92 -2.08
N VAL A 124 9.01 -2.25 -3.23
CA VAL A 124 9.86 -2.60 -4.38
C VAL A 124 11.35 -2.54 -3.99
N SER A 125 11.76 -1.51 -3.24
CA SER A 125 13.14 -1.39 -2.77
C SER A 125 13.57 -2.57 -1.89
N ILE A 126 12.67 -3.09 -1.04
CA ILE A 126 12.93 -4.28 -0.21
C ILE A 126 13.11 -5.53 -1.09
N VAL A 127 12.26 -5.70 -2.10
CA VAL A 127 12.31 -6.83 -3.03
C VAL A 127 13.60 -6.82 -3.83
N VAL A 128 13.91 -5.70 -4.49
CA VAL A 128 15.14 -5.52 -5.30
C VAL A 128 16.39 -5.78 -4.44
N SER A 129 16.42 -5.22 -3.22
CA SER A 129 17.54 -5.44 -2.30
C SER A 129 17.72 -6.92 -1.92
N SER A 130 16.62 -7.66 -1.75
CA SER A 130 16.67 -9.07 -1.36
C SER A 130 17.12 -9.95 -2.53
N VAL A 131 16.65 -9.67 -3.75
CA VAL A 131 17.07 -10.36 -4.97
C VAL A 131 18.55 -10.12 -5.25
N ALA A 132 19.02 -8.87 -5.17
CA ALA A 132 20.42 -8.53 -5.36
C ALA A 132 21.36 -9.24 -4.36
N GLN A 133 20.90 -9.48 -3.13
CA GLN A 133 21.64 -10.26 -2.14
C GLN A 133 21.75 -11.74 -2.54
N GLY A 134 20.67 -12.34 -3.03
CA GLY A 134 20.66 -13.73 -3.47
C GLY A 134 21.63 -14.01 -4.62
N PHE A 135 21.76 -13.09 -5.58
CA PHE A 135 22.75 -13.20 -6.66
C PHE A 135 24.18 -13.09 -6.14
N ARG A 136 24.46 -12.15 -5.22
CA ARG A 136 25.80 -12.01 -4.62
C ARG A 136 26.21 -13.22 -3.80
N SER A 137 25.31 -13.79 -3.01
CA SER A 137 25.61 -14.98 -2.21
C SER A 137 25.90 -16.20 -3.09
N ARG A 138 25.19 -16.36 -4.21
CA ARG A 138 25.44 -17.42 -5.19
C ARG A 138 26.78 -17.25 -5.90
N ALA A 139 27.11 -16.02 -6.32
CA ALA A 139 28.39 -15.72 -6.94
C ALA A 139 29.58 -16.00 -6.01
N GLN A 140 29.44 -15.73 -4.71
CA GLN A 140 30.47 -16.02 -3.71
C GLN A 140 30.58 -17.52 -3.37
N ALA A 141 29.47 -18.26 -3.38
CA ALA A 141 29.48 -19.70 -3.18
C ALA A 141 30.20 -20.44 -4.32
N GLY A 142 30.05 -19.97 -5.57
CA GLY A 142 30.74 -20.51 -6.73
C GLY A 142 32.23 -20.18 -6.84
N GLN A 143 32.77 -19.28 -6.00
CA GLN A 143 34.21 -18.98 -5.93
C GLN A 143 34.94 -19.81 -4.88
N ARG A 144 34.21 -20.59 -4.07
CA ARG A 144 34.76 -21.40 -2.96
C ARG A 144 34.70 -22.91 -3.22
N GLY A 145 34.12 -23.34 -4.33
CA GLY A 145 34.15 -24.72 -4.83
C GLY A 145 35.01 -24.80 -6.07
#